data_AF-A0A936CPV8-F1
#
_entry.id   AF-A0A936CPV8-F1
#
_cell.length_a   1.000
_cell.length_b   1.000
_cell.length_c   1.000
_cell.angle_alpha   90.00
_cell.angle_beta   90.00
_cell.angle_gamma   90.00
#
_symmetry.space_group_name_H-M   'P 1'
#
loop_
_entity.id
_entity.type
_entity.pdbx_description
1 polymer ?
#
loop_
_entity_poly.entity_id
_entity_poly.type
_entity_poly.pdbx_seq_one_letter_code
_entity_poly.pdbx_strand_id
1 'polypeptide(L)'
;MDMDYSLITPSTNEYLEMIKLKTAVLLACAFQMACTLGNQSTVMCKLFYQLGIETGLCFQIKDDWLDLYGDTHLTGKRRGGDILAGKKNILFLEALAAADSKDKIRLEFLFSANCPADLRFAEAIEIYSKYNIKDRVANVESQYSDRIWTLIDEIGAIDPVCSEGIKPFIQLIIERSF
;
A
#
# COMPACT_ATOMS: atom_id res chain seq x y z
N MET A 1 17.25 -0.55 -5.58
CA MET A 1 17.83 0.73 -5.14
C MET A 1 16.63 1.59 -4.79
N ASP A 2 16.38 1.89 -3.51
CA ASP A 2 15.35 2.87 -3.13
C ASP A 2 15.70 4.16 -3.89
N MET A 3 14.92 4.53 -4.89
CA MET A 3 15.07 5.85 -5.53
C MET A 3 14.82 6.88 -4.45
N ASP A 4 15.71 7.86 -4.33
CA ASP A 4 15.58 8.91 -3.32
C ASP A 4 14.48 9.91 -3.73
N TYR A 5 13.22 9.48 -3.64
CA TYR A 5 12.03 10.28 -3.88
C TYR A 5 11.86 11.43 -2.88
N SER A 6 12.81 11.62 -1.96
CA SER A 6 12.91 12.85 -1.19
C SER A 6 13.15 14.08 -2.09
N LEU A 7 13.74 13.89 -3.28
CA LEU A 7 14.10 14.97 -4.19
C LEU A 7 13.09 15.20 -5.32
N ILE A 8 12.39 14.16 -5.78
CA ILE A 8 11.44 14.22 -6.91
C ILE A 8 10.12 13.60 -6.46
N THR A 9 9.01 14.28 -6.73
CA THR A 9 7.67 13.72 -6.51
C THR A 9 7.41 12.60 -7.52
N PRO A 10 7.23 11.33 -7.09
CA PRO A 10 6.88 10.25 -8.01
C PRO A 10 5.47 10.43 -8.54
N SER A 11 5.21 9.93 -9.74
CA SER A 11 3.86 9.59 -10.16
C SER A 11 3.32 8.43 -9.33
N THR A 12 1.98 8.27 -9.29
CA THR A 12 1.33 7.12 -8.64
C THR A 12 1.87 5.79 -9.18
N ASN A 13 2.11 5.67 -10.49
CA ASN A 13 2.65 4.45 -11.09
C ASN A 13 4.08 4.15 -10.63
N GLU A 14 4.94 5.16 -10.50
CA GLU A 14 6.31 4.99 -10.00
C GLU A 14 6.32 4.58 -8.53
N TYR A 15 5.45 5.16 -7.71
CA TYR A 15 5.26 4.74 -6.33
C TYR A 15 4.79 3.28 -6.26
N LEU A 16 3.78 2.89 -7.06
CA LEU A 16 3.27 1.53 -7.11
C LEU A 16 4.34 0.52 -7.56
N GLU A 17 5.15 0.85 -8.57
CA GLU A 17 6.26 0.00 -9.01
C GLU A 17 7.34 -0.10 -7.93
N MET A 18 7.65 0.99 -7.22
CA MET A 18 8.59 0.96 -6.10
C MET A 18 8.12 -0.01 -5.00
N ILE A 19 6.88 0.12 -4.52
CA ILE A 19 6.38 -0.75 -3.45
C ILE A 19 6.19 -2.20 -3.93
N LYS A 20 5.89 -2.40 -5.21
CA LYS A 20 5.88 -3.73 -5.84
C LYS A 20 7.24 -4.40 -5.73
N LEU A 21 8.30 -3.72 -6.15
CA LEU A 21 9.67 -4.25 -6.11
C LEU A 21 10.20 -4.43 -4.68
N LYS A 22 9.86 -3.51 -3.78
CA LYS A 22 10.32 -3.52 -2.39
C LYS A 22 9.66 -4.60 -1.53
N THR A 23 8.36 -4.80 -1.72
CA THR A 23 7.52 -5.59 -0.81
C THR A 23 6.84 -6.75 -1.52
N ALA A 24 6.21 -6.50 -2.66
CA ALA A 24 5.30 -7.47 -3.27
C ALA A 24 6.02 -8.62 -4.02
N VAL A 25 7.12 -8.32 -4.72
CA VAL A 25 7.85 -9.34 -5.52
C VAL A 25 8.38 -10.47 -4.64
N LEU A 26 8.87 -10.18 -3.43
CA LEU A 26 9.36 -11.23 -2.53
C LEU A 26 8.23 -12.19 -2.13
N LEU A 27 7.06 -11.65 -1.80
CA LEU A 27 5.88 -12.45 -1.46
C LEU A 27 5.39 -13.27 -2.66
N ALA A 28 5.33 -12.65 -3.84
CA ALA A 28 4.98 -13.32 -5.11
C ALA A 28 5.93 -14.48 -5.43
N CYS A 29 7.24 -14.28 -5.27
CA CYS A 29 8.23 -15.34 -5.45
C CYS A 29 8.03 -16.47 -4.43
N ALA A 30 7.75 -16.17 -3.16
CA ALA A 30 7.49 -17.18 -2.14
C ALA A 30 6.27 -18.05 -2.47
N PHE A 31 5.16 -17.42 -2.88
CA PHE A 31 3.95 -18.14 -3.29
C PHE A 31 4.17 -18.98 -4.54
N GLN A 32 4.85 -18.44 -5.56
CA GLN A 32 5.17 -19.16 -6.78
C GLN A 32 6.10 -20.36 -6.51
N MET A 33 7.09 -20.21 -5.63
CA MET A 33 7.98 -21.30 -5.23
C MET A 33 7.20 -22.40 -4.50
N ALA A 34 6.31 -22.05 -3.56
CA ALA A 34 5.46 -23.02 -2.86
C ALA A 34 4.56 -23.80 -3.84
N CYS A 35 3.95 -23.09 -4.80
CA CYS A 35 3.17 -23.71 -5.86
C CYS A 35 4.00 -24.69 -6.70
N THR A 36 5.22 -24.30 -7.08
CA THR A 36 6.13 -25.14 -7.88
C THR A 36 6.54 -26.40 -7.11
N LEU A 37 6.90 -26.27 -5.83
CA LEU A 37 7.23 -27.40 -4.96
C LEU A 37 6.04 -28.34 -4.71
N GLY A 38 4.82 -27.80 -4.76
CA GLY A 38 3.58 -28.57 -4.73
C GLY A 38 3.24 -29.30 -6.04
N ASN A 39 4.12 -29.27 -7.05
CA ASN A 39 3.90 -29.84 -8.39
C ASN A 39 2.62 -29.34 -9.06
N GLN A 40 2.21 -28.11 -8.77
CA GLN A 40 1.05 -27.48 -9.38
C GLN A 40 1.35 -27.03 -10.82
N SER A 41 0.30 -26.78 -11.59
CA SER A 41 0.43 -26.34 -12.98
C SER A 41 1.10 -24.97 -13.11
N THR A 42 1.69 -24.68 -14.27
CA THR A 42 2.28 -23.36 -14.56
C THR A 42 1.25 -22.23 -14.52
N VAL A 43 -0.02 -22.53 -14.86
CA VAL A 43 -1.14 -21.59 -14.74
C VAL A 43 -1.39 -21.26 -13.28
N MET A 44 -1.48 -22.29 -12.42
CA MET A 44 -1.65 -22.11 -10.98
C MET A 44 -0.51 -21.27 -10.39
N CYS A 45 0.74 -21.54 -10.77
CA CYS A 45 1.88 -20.82 -10.20
C CYS A 45 1.99 -19.36 -10.69
N LYS A 46 1.38 -19.03 -11.83
CA LYS A 46 1.19 -17.63 -12.25
C LYS A 46 0.10 -16.93 -11.43
N LEU A 47 -1.01 -17.61 -11.13
CA LEU A 47 -2.06 -17.08 -10.26
C LEU A 47 -1.52 -16.81 -8.85
N PHE A 48 -0.75 -17.74 -8.27
CA PHE A 48 -0.10 -17.53 -6.97
C PHE A 48 0.94 -16.40 -6.99
N TYR A 49 1.69 -16.24 -8.09
CA TYR A 49 2.58 -15.10 -8.25
C TYR A 49 1.78 -13.78 -8.23
N GLN A 50 0.72 -13.69 -9.04
CA GLN A 50 -0.12 -12.49 -9.09
C GLN A 50 -0.80 -12.21 -7.75
N LEU A 51 -1.29 -13.25 -7.06
CA LEU A 51 -1.85 -13.15 -5.72
C LEU A 51 -0.84 -12.52 -4.75
N GLY A 52 0.42 -12.96 -4.79
CA GLY A 52 1.47 -12.36 -3.96
C GLY A 52 1.79 -10.91 -4.32
N ILE A 53 1.73 -10.54 -5.61
CA ILE A 53 1.87 -9.14 -6.04
C ILE A 53 0.74 -8.27 -5.49
N GLU A 54 -0.52 -8.64 -5.72
CA GLU A 54 -1.67 -7.87 -5.24
C GLU A 54 -1.68 -7.78 -3.70
N THR A 55 -1.38 -8.89 -3.02
CA THR A 55 -1.29 -8.95 -1.55
C THR A 55 -0.24 -8.00 -0.99
N GLY A 56 0.97 -7.99 -1.58
CA GLY A 56 2.04 -7.11 -1.13
C GLY A 56 1.77 -5.64 -1.40
N LEU A 57 1.10 -5.32 -2.50
CA LEU A 57 0.65 -3.95 -2.81
C LEU A 57 -0.43 -3.48 -1.82
N CYS A 58 -1.46 -4.30 -1.61
CA CYS A 58 -2.53 -4.03 -0.66
C CYS A 58 -1.96 -3.79 0.74
N PHE A 59 -1.02 -4.64 1.17
CA PHE A 59 -0.35 -4.54 2.45
C PHE A 59 0.37 -3.20 2.64
N GLN A 60 1.17 -2.76 1.67
CA GLN A 60 1.91 -1.51 1.81
C GLN A 60 0.99 -0.29 1.78
N ILE A 61 -0.05 -0.30 0.95
CA ILE A 61 -1.06 0.77 0.92
C ILE A 61 -1.79 0.86 2.27
N LYS A 62 -2.12 -0.29 2.86
CA LYS A 62 -2.72 -0.37 4.20
C LYS A 62 -1.77 0.13 5.29
N ASP A 63 -0.49 -0.22 5.22
CA ASP A 63 0.54 0.22 6.17
C ASP A 63 0.70 1.75 6.15
N ASP A 64 0.75 2.35 4.94
CA ASP A 64 0.78 3.80 4.78
C ASP A 64 -0.48 4.46 5.40
N TRP A 65 -1.66 3.86 5.18
CA TRP A 65 -2.91 4.34 5.77
C TRP A 65 -2.91 4.24 7.30
N LEU A 66 -2.43 3.11 7.84
CA LEU A 66 -2.33 2.86 9.27
C LEU A 66 -1.32 3.77 9.97
N ASP A 67 -0.22 4.16 9.30
CA ASP A 67 0.75 5.12 9.86
C ASP A 67 0.06 6.43 10.29
N LEU A 68 -0.94 6.89 9.53
CA LEU A 68 -1.68 8.11 9.86
C LEU A 68 -3.00 7.86 10.59
N TYR A 69 -3.72 6.77 10.33
CA TYR A 69 -5.08 6.58 10.82
C TYR A 69 -5.28 5.37 11.75
N GLY A 70 -4.25 4.55 11.97
CA GLY A 70 -4.27 3.43 12.91
C GLY A 70 -4.20 3.88 14.38
N ASP A 71 -4.45 2.95 15.31
CA ASP A 71 -4.42 3.28 16.74
C ASP A 71 -2.97 3.36 17.26
N THR A 72 -2.59 4.54 17.71
CA THR A 72 -1.26 4.77 18.31
C THR A 72 -1.07 4.01 19.63
N HIS A 73 -2.15 3.66 20.34
CA HIS A 73 -2.06 2.87 21.57
C HIS A 73 -1.61 1.44 21.31
N LEU A 74 -2.01 0.86 20.17
CA LEU A 74 -1.66 -0.50 19.79
C LEU A 74 -0.29 -0.59 19.11
N THR A 75 0.13 0.48 18.41
CA THR A 75 1.41 0.51 17.69
C THR A 75 2.58 1.04 18.53
N GLY A 76 2.31 1.79 19.60
CA GLY A 76 3.34 2.46 20.42
C GLY A 76 4.15 3.53 19.67
N LYS A 77 3.72 3.91 18.46
CA LYS A 77 4.42 4.86 17.58
C LYS A 77 3.73 6.22 17.60
N ARG A 78 4.49 7.27 17.26
CA ARG A 78 3.94 8.59 16.95
C ARG A 78 3.15 8.51 15.64
N ARG A 79 1.92 9.00 15.65
CA ARG A 79 1.04 9.11 14.47
C ARG A 79 1.71 9.89 13.32
N GLY A 80 1.54 9.41 12.10
CA GLY A 80 1.99 10.06 10.86
C GLY A 80 3.51 10.16 10.75
N GLY A 81 4.22 9.07 11.09
CA GLY A 81 5.66 8.98 10.95
C GLY A 81 6.13 9.26 9.53
N ASP A 82 5.37 8.83 8.52
CA ASP A 82 5.67 9.07 7.11
C ASP A 82 5.56 10.54 6.74
N ILE A 83 4.53 11.23 7.24
CA ILE A 83 4.41 12.68 7.08
C ILE A 83 5.61 13.35 7.75
N LEU A 84 5.90 13.05 9.02
CA LEU A 84 7.02 13.64 9.74
C LEU A 84 8.37 13.41 9.04
N ALA A 85 8.55 12.27 8.38
CA ALA A 85 9.73 11.95 7.58
C ALA A 85 9.74 12.61 6.19
N GLY A 86 8.64 13.22 5.75
CA GLY A 86 8.51 13.82 4.42
C GLY A 86 8.41 12.78 3.30
N LYS A 87 7.95 11.56 3.62
CA LYS A 87 7.78 10.52 2.61
C LYS A 87 6.58 10.82 1.73
N LYS A 88 6.81 10.84 0.42
CA LYS A 88 5.80 11.05 -0.61
C LYS A 88 5.07 9.73 -0.92
N ASN A 89 4.31 9.24 0.06
CA ASN A 89 3.60 7.97 0.01
C ASN A 89 2.21 8.09 -0.68
N ILE A 90 1.39 7.03 -0.67
CA ILE A 90 0.11 7.04 -1.39
C ILE A 90 -0.84 8.15 -0.91
N LEU A 91 -0.83 8.51 0.38
CA LEU A 91 -1.69 9.60 0.89
C LEU A 91 -1.28 10.95 0.30
N PHE A 92 0.02 11.19 0.18
CA PHE A 92 0.54 12.41 -0.46
C PHE A 92 0.16 12.49 -1.93
N LEU A 93 0.27 11.38 -2.66
CA LEU A 93 -0.05 11.33 -4.09
C LEU A 93 -1.55 11.51 -4.34
N GLU A 94 -2.41 10.87 -3.54
CA GLU A 94 -3.87 11.08 -3.60
C GLU A 94 -4.25 12.52 -3.22
N ALA A 95 -3.55 13.11 -2.24
CA ALA A 95 -3.73 14.51 -1.88
C ALA A 95 -3.35 15.46 -3.01
N LEU A 96 -2.20 15.24 -3.64
CA LEU A 96 -1.79 16.00 -4.81
C LEU A 96 -2.77 15.83 -5.98
N ALA A 97 -3.27 14.63 -6.24
CA ALA A 97 -4.22 14.40 -7.31
C ALA A 97 -5.55 15.16 -7.09
N ALA A 98 -6.05 15.17 -5.86
CA ALA A 98 -7.32 15.80 -5.49
C ALA A 98 -7.24 17.32 -5.28
N ALA A 99 -6.06 17.85 -4.92
CA ALA A 99 -5.91 19.22 -4.49
C ALA A 99 -6.08 20.27 -5.60
N ASP A 100 -6.59 21.45 -5.20
CA ASP A 100 -6.54 22.66 -6.01
C ASP A 100 -5.09 23.16 -6.19
N SER A 101 -4.88 24.13 -7.10
CA SER A 101 -3.53 24.63 -7.40
C SER A 101 -2.81 25.23 -6.19
N LYS A 102 -3.55 25.84 -5.25
CA LYS A 102 -2.96 26.46 -4.06
C LYS A 102 -2.45 25.38 -3.11
N ASP A 103 -3.28 24.38 -2.84
CA ASP A 103 -2.93 23.31 -1.91
C ASP A 103 -1.90 22.35 -2.51
N LYS A 104 -1.86 22.17 -3.83
CA LYS A 104 -0.78 21.44 -4.52
C LYS A 104 0.58 22.06 -4.26
N ILE A 105 0.71 23.38 -4.48
CA ILE A 105 1.95 24.11 -4.21
C ILE A 105 2.31 24.00 -2.73
N ARG A 106 1.31 24.05 -1.84
CA ARG A 106 1.54 23.92 -0.41
C ARG A 106 2.03 22.53 -0.04
N LEU A 107 1.40 21.46 -0.53
CA LEU A 107 1.82 20.08 -0.31
C LEU A 107 3.25 19.83 -0.79
N GLU A 108 3.61 20.29 -1.99
CA GLU A 108 4.98 20.19 -2.51
C GLU A 108 6.00 20.88 -1.60
N PHE A 109 5.67 22.07 -1.10
CA PHE A 109 6.52 22.74 -0.11
C PHE A 109 6.63 21.95 1.20
N LEU A 110 5.51 21.48 1.74
CA LEU A 110 5.47 20.75 3.01
C LEU A 110 6.34 19.49 2.93
N PHE A 111 6.32 18.76 1.80
CA PHE A 111 7.11 17.54 1.59
C PHE A 111 8.50 17.80 0.96
N SER A 112 8.95 19.05 0.94
CA SER A 112 10.33 19.39 0.60
C SER A 112 11.28 19.16 1.77
N ALA A 113 12.58 19.00 1.46
CA ALA A 113 13.64 18.77 2.45
C ALA A 113 13.77 19.90 3.50
N ASN A 114 13.31 21.12 3.19
CA ASN A 114 13.51 22.31 4.03
C ASN A 114 12.32 22.60 4.96
N CYS A 115 11.24 21.81 4.91
CA CYS A 115 10.10 22.03 5.79
C CYS A 115 10.30 21.38 7.17
N PRO A 116 10.12 22.13 8.28
CA PRO A 116 10.10 21.55 9.62
C PRO A 116 9.03 20.46 9.75
N ALA A 117 9.36 19.35 10.42
CA ALA A 117 8.49 18.18 10.53
C ALA A 117 7.14 18.48 11.21
N ASP A 118 7.13 19.28 12.28
CA ASP A 118 5.90 19.62 13.00
C ASP A 118 4.97 20.51 12.16
N LEU A 119 5.54 21.45 11.39
CA LEU A 119 4.78 22.29 10.44
C LEU A 119 4.18 21.42 9.32
N ARG A 120 5.01 20.53 8.75
CA ARG A 120 4.58 19.57 7.73
C ARG A 120 3.41 18.74 8.23
N PHE A 121 3.53 18.17 9.42
CA PHE A 121 2.46 17.36 10.01
C PHE A 121 1.18 18.17 10.23
N ALA A 122 1.27 19.32 10.90
CA ALA A 122 0.11 20.14 11.25
C ALA A 122 -0.70 20.58 10.01
N GLU A 123 -0.03 20.97 8.93
CA GLU A 123 -0.74 21.44 7.74
C GLU A 123 -1.13 20.31 6.76
N ALA A 124 -0.31 19.24 6.66
CA ALA A 124 -0.66 18.12 5.80
C ALA A 124 -1.95 17.43 6.26
N ILE A 125 -2.17 17.29 7.58
CA ILE A 125 -3.41 16.70 8.09
C ILE A 125 -4.65 17.55 7.78
N GLU A 126 -4.52 18.88 7.76
CA GLU A 126 -5.61 19.79 7.40
C GLU A 126 -5.97 19.64 5.92
N ILE A 127 -4.95 19.59 5.05
CA ILE A 127 -5.14 19.37 3.62
C ILE A 127 -5.74 17.97 3.39
N TYR A 128 -5.23 16.94 4.07
CA TYR A 128 -5.75 15.58 3.92
C TYR A 128 -7.21 15.48 4.38
N SER A 129 -7.58 16.21 5.42
CA SER A 129 -8.97 16.31 5.87
C SER A 129 -9.84 17.04 4.84
N LYS A 130 -9.38 18.17 4.30
CA LYS A 130 -10.11 18.97 3.29
C LYS A 130 -10.49 18.13 2.05
N TYR A 131 -9.60 17.26 1.58
CA TYR A 131 -9.82 16.47 0.36
C TYR A 131 -10.30 15.03 0.61
N ASN A 132 -10.64 14.71 1.85
CA ASN A 132 -11.08 13.39 2.29
C ASN A 132 -10.11 12.25 1.90
N ILE A 133 -8.82 12.47 2.14
CA ILE A 133 -7.76 11.53 1.72
C ILE A 133 -7.85 10.19 2.45
N LYS A 134 -8.36 10.19 3.69
CA LYS A 134 -8.64 8.96 4.45
C LYS A 134 -9.46 7.96 3.65
N ASP A 135 -10.60 8.41 3.11
CA ASP A 135 -11.54 7.54 2.41
C ASP A 135 -11.05 7.22 1.00
N ARG A 136 -10.37 8.16 0.33
CA ARG A 136 -9.79 7.92 -0.99
C ARG A 136 -8.77 6.78 -0.97
N VAL A 137 -7.83 6.83 -0.03
CA VAL A 137 -6.80 5.79 0.11
C VAL A 137 -7.41 4.47 0.59
N ALA A 138 -8.41 4.52 1.48
CA ALA A 138 -9.16 3.32 1.86
C ALA A 138 -9.88 2.67 0.66
N ASN A 139 -10.43 3.47 -0.26
CA ASN A 139 -11.04 2.96 -1.49
C ASN A 139 -10.00 2.35 -2.45
N VAL A 140 -8.81 2.96 -2.56
CA VAL A 140 -7.70 2.36 -3.33
C VAL A 140 -7.33 1.00 -2.73
N GLU A 141 -7.17 0.91 -1.40
CA GLU A 141 -6.87 -0.34 -0.71
C GLU A 141 -7.96 -1.41 -0.96
N SER A 142 -9.24 -1.04 -0.85
CA SER A 142 -10.37 -1.94 -1.13
C SER A 142 -10.30 -2.53 -2.54
N GLN A 143 -9.90 -1.75 -3.55
CA GLN A 143 -9.76 -2.27 -4.92
C GLN A 143 -8.66 -3.34 -5.04
N TYR A 144 -7.57 -3.22 -4.28
CA TYR A 144 -6.56 -4.27 -4.21
C TYR A 144 -7.08 -5.49 -3.46
N SER A 145 -7.81 -5.31 -2.36
CA SER A 145 -8.48 -6.39 -1.63
C SER A 145 -9.45 -7.16 -2.53
N ASP A 146 -10.27 -6.47 -3.33
CA ASP A 146 -11.22 -7.12 -4.25
C ASP A 146 -10.51 -7.95 -5.34
N ARG A 147 -9.39 -7.45 -5.86
CA ARG A 147 -8.54 -8.20 -6.81
C ARG A 147 -7.95 -9.45 -6.17
N ILE A 148 -7.50 -9.36 -4.93
CA ILE A 148 -6.98 -10.51 -4.15
C ILE A 148 -8.06 -11.58 -4.03
N TRP A 149 -9.28 -11.21 -3.64
CA TRP A 149 -10.38 -12.16 -3.49
C TRP A 149 -10.81 -12.78 -4.81
N THR A 150 -10.82 -12.01 -5.89
CA THR A 150 -11.06 -12.53 -7.25
C THR A 150 -10.01 -13.58 -7.63
N LEU A 151 -8.73 -13.34 -7.35
CA LEU A 151 -7.66 -14.31 -7.60
C LEU A 151 -7.80 -15.58 -6.74
N ILE A 152 -8.25 -15.45 -5.50
CA ILE A 152 -8.53 -16.59 -4.62
C ILE A 152 -9.67 -17.45 -5.18
N ASP A 153 -10.72 -16.83 -5.72
CA ASP A 153 -11.82 -17.53 -6.37
C ASP A 153 -11.37 -18.22 -7.67
N GLU A 154 -10.53 -17.57 -8.48
CA GLU A 154 -9.91 -18.17 -9.67
C GLU A 154 -9.03 -19.38 -9.33
N ILE A 155 -8.22 -19.28 -8.26
CA ILE A 155 -7.45 -20.42 -7.74
C ILE A 155 -8.38 -21.53 -7.27
N GLY A 156 -9.47 -21.19 -6.57
CA GLY A 156 -10.45 -22.15 -6.06
C GLY A 156 -11.21 -22.89 -7.15
N ALA A 157 -11.44 -22.26 -8.30
CA ALA A 157 -12.03 -22.91 -9.47
C ALA A 157 -11.14 -24.01 -10.07
N ILE A 158 -9.82 -23.93 -9.85
CA ILE A 158 -8.84 -24.93 -10.32
C ILE A 158 -8.55 -25.95 -9.23
N ASP A 159 -8.29 -25.49 -8.01
CA ASP A 159 -7.98 -26.33 -6.84
C ASP A 159 -8.58 -25.71 -5.56
N PRO A 160 -9.77 -26.19 -5.15
CA PRO A 160 -10.45 -25.71 -3.95
C PRO A 160 -9.62 -25.89 -2.67
N VAL A 161 -8.83 -26.96 -2.57
CA VAL A 161 -8.03 -27.26 -1.37
C VAL A 161 -6.92 -26.24 -1.21
N CYS A 162 -6.25 -25.88 -2.31
CA CYS A 162 -5.23 -24.82 -2.30
C CYS A 162 -5.82 -23.45 -1.95
N SER A 163 -6.98 -23.09 -2.51
CA SER A 163 -7.65 -21.82 -2.20
C SER A 163 -8.02 -21.73 -0.72
N GLU A 164 -8.69 -22.74 -0.17
CA GLU A 164 -9.04 -22.77 1.26
C GLU A 164 -7.81 -22.74 2.18
N GLY A 165 -6.71 -23.38 1.78
CA GLY A 165 -5.47 -23.39 2.55
C GLY A 165 -4.81 -22.02 2.69
N ILE A 166 -4.89 -21.16 1.67
CA ILE A 166 -4.21 -19.85 1.68
C ILE A 166 -5.09 -18.71 2.24
N LYS A 167 -6.41 -18.85 2.18
CA LYS A 167 -7.38 -17.83 2.66
C LYS A 167 -7.06 -17.25 4.05
N PRO A 168 -6.80 -18.06 5.10
CA PRO A 168 -6.52 -17.51 6.43
C PRO A 168 -5.27 -16.63 6.48
N PHE A 169 -4.25 -16.99 5.70
CA PHE A 169 -3.02 -16.20 5.62
C PHE A 169 -3.27 -14.85 4.93
N ILE A 170 -4.07 -14.85 3.86
CA ILE A 170 -4.42 -13.62 3.15
C ILE A 170 -5.28 -12.71 4.02
N GLN A 171 -6.30 -13.26 4.69
CA GLN A 171 -7.13 -12.51 5.65
C GLN A 171 -6.27 -11.84 6.72
N LEU A 172 -5.32 -12.58 7.31
CA LEU A 172 -4.41 -12.04 8.31
C LEU A 172 -3.59 -10.85 7.80
N ILE A 173 -3.28 -10.80 6.51
CA ILE A 173 -2.49 -9.72 5.91
C ILE A 173 -3.35 -8.50 5.60
N ILE A 174 -4.55 -8.68 5.05
CA ILE A 174 -5.40 -7.57 4.58
C ILE A 174 -6.28 -6.99 5.70
N GLU A 175 -6.75 -7.81 6.64
CA GLU A 175 -7.65 -7.37 7.73
C GLU A 175 -6.90 -6.82 8.96
N ARG A 176 -5.59 -6.52 8.81
CA ARG A 176 -4.76 -6.00 9.89
C ARG A 176 -5.38 -4.72 10.44
N SER A 177 -5.79 -4.81 11.70
CA SER A 177 -6.28 -3.71 12.50
C SER A 177 -5.39 -3.64 13.74
N PHE A 178 -4.54 -2.61 13.79
CA PHE A 178 -3.86 -2.16 14.99
C PHE A 178 -4.26 -0.71 15.20
#